data_AF-A0A1I8MVD8-F1
#
_entry.id   AF-A0A1I8MVD8-F1
#
_cell.length_a   1.000
_cell.length_b   1.000
_cell.length_c   1.000
_cell.angle_alpha   90.00
_cell.angle_beta   90.00
_cell.angle_gamma   90.00
#
_symmetry.space_group_name_H-M   'P 1'
#
loop_
_entity.id
_entity.type
_entity.pdbx_description
1 polymer ?
#
loop_
_entity_poly.entity_id
_entity_poly.type
_entity_poly.pdbx_seq_one_letter_code
_entity_poly.pdbx_strand_id
1 'polypeptide(L)' 'MRAFCTVSAPLEVCASSAEQLSPGSRFLALRLLGNQQPKTLYFLVDAKSRVREVYTQTCLHFATQGMLDTELFGLAVLI' A
#
# COMPACT_ATOMS: atom_id res chain seq x y z
N MET A 1 -6.47 -0.13 22.02
CA MET A 1 -6.66 -1.25 21.07
C MET A 1 -5.80 -1.00 19.85
N ARG A 2 -4.73 -1.76 19.62
CA ARG A 2 -4.01 -1.74 18.33
C ARG A 2 -4.85 -2.55 17.35
N ALA A 3 -5.49 -1.89 16.38
CA ALA A 3 -6.07 -2.60 15.26
C ALA A 3 -4.94 -3.32 14.52
N PHE A 4 -5.05 -4.63 14.36
CA PHE A 4 -4.09 -5.41 13.59
C PHE A 4 -4.25 -5.01 12.11
N CYS A 5 -3.33 -4.17 11.61
CA CYS A 5 -3.24 -3.86 10.18
C CYS A 5 -2.55 -5.03 9.49
N THR A 6 -3.20 -5.57 8.46
CA THR A 6 -2.68 -6.71 7.67
C THR A 6 -1.93 -6.26 6.41
N VAL A 7 -1.87 -4.95 6.18
CA VAL A 7 -1.18 -4.34 5.05
C VAL A 7 0.18 -3.81 5.50
N SER A 8 1.24 -4.18 4.78
CA SER A 8 2.60 -3.68 5.02
C SER A 8 2.79 -2.24 4.56
N ALA A 9 3.90 -1.62 4.93
CA ALA A 9 4.38 -0.41 4.24
C ALA A 9 4.75 -0.74 2.78
N PRO A 10 4.82 0.27 1.87
CA PRO A 10 5.26 0.08 0.50
C PRO A 10 6.66 -0.52 0.41
N LEU A 11 6.80 -1.54 -0.44
CA LEU A 11 8.06 -2.20 -0.71
C LEU A 11 8.82 -1.42 -1.79
N GLU A 12 9.88 -0.74 -1.39
CA GLU A 12 10.85 -0.18 -2.32
C GLU A 12 11.77 -1.30 -2.82
N VAL A 13 11.33 -1.99 -3.87
CA VAL A 13 12.10 -2.97 -4.69
C VAL A 13 12.89 -4.01 -3.88
N CYS A 14 12.36 -5.24 -3.89
CA CYS A 14 12.89 -6.45 -3.24
C CYS A 14 12.69 -6.46 -1.72
N ALA A 15 11.54 -7.01 -1.29
CA ALA A 15 11.47 -7.61 0.04
C ALA A 15 12.58 -8.65 0.13
N SER A 16 13.51 -8.48 1.07
CA SER A 16 14.53 -9.48 1.35
C SER A 16 13.83 -10.81 1.63
N SER A 17 14.32 -11.86 1.00
CA SER A 17 13.74 -13.21 0.94
C SER A 17 13.76 -13.97 2.28
N ALA A 18 13.59 -13.28 3.41
CA ALA A 18 13.77 -13.83 4.76
C ALA A 18 12.47 -13.84 5.60
N GLU A 19 11.42 -13.09 5.24
CA GLU A 19 10.12 -13.25 5.90
C GLU A 19 9.27 -14.26 5.15
N GLN A 20 9.05 -15.41 5.78
CA GLN A 20 8.19 -16.46 5.28
C GLN A 20 6.76 -15.91 5.14
N LEU A 21 6.36 -15.64 3.89
CA LEU A 21 5.04 -15.09 3.58
C LEU A 21 3.96 -16.00 4.17
N SER A 22 2.97 -15.40 4.83
CA SER A 22 1.86 -16.16 5.41
C SER A 22 1.04 -16.81 4.29
N PRO A 23 0.43 -17.99 4.53
CA PRO A 23 -0.53 -18.55 3.60
C PRO A 23 -1.68 -17.56 3.36
N GLY A 24 -1.74 -16.99 2.16
CA GLY A 24 -2.75 -15.97 1.83
C GLY A 24 -2.20 -14.57 1.59
N SER A 25 -0.90 -14.33 1.78
CA SER A 25 -0.27 -13.08 1.37
C SER A 25 -0.34 -12.89 -0.16
N ARG A 26 -0.54 -11.66 -0.60
CA ARG A 26 -0.62 -11.23 -2.00
C ARG A 26 0.13 -9.91 -2.16
N PHE A 27 0.63 -9.65 -3.35
CA PHE A 27 1.15 -8.33 -3.70
C PHE A 27 0.03 -7.51 -4.35
N LEU A 28 -0.15 -6.29 -3.86
CA LEU A 28 -1.03 -5.28 -4.44
C LEU A 28 -0.18 -4.19 -5.08
N ALA A 29 -0.44 -3.91 -6.36
CA ALA A 29 0.18 -2.80 -7.07
C ALA A 29 -0.73 -1.57 -7.01
N LEU A 30 -0.22 -0.47 -6.48
CA LEU A 30 -0.89 0.82 -6.42
C LEU A 30 -0.21 1.79 -7.38
N ARG A 31 -0.91 2.15 -8.45
CA ARG A 31 -0.42 3.07 -9.47
C ARG A 31 -0.81 4.50 -9.14
N LEU A 32 0.16 5.40 -9.08
CA LEU A 32 -0.09 6.83 -8.96
C LEU A 32 -0.50 7.43 -10.30
N LEU A 33 -1.57 8.22 -10.26
CA LEU A 33 -2.09 8.97 -11.39
C LEU A 33 -1.68 10.44 -11.23
N GLY A 34 -1.32 11.10 -12.33
CA GLY A 34 -1.00 12.53 -12.34
C GLY A 34 0.49 12.89 -12.48
N ASN A 35 1.40 11.93 -12.34
CA ASN A 35 2.82 12.17 -12.63
C ASN A 35 3.14 11.93 -14.12
N GLN A 36 4.05 12.73 -14.69
CA GLN A 36 4.56 12.52 -16.05
C GLN A 36 5.24 11.16 -16.22
N GLN A 37 5.72 10.58 -15.12
CA GLN A 37 6.21 9.20 -15.07
C GLN A 37 5.32 8.37 -14.14
N PRO A 38 4.79 7.22 -14.61
CA PRO A 38 3.98 6.33 -13.78
C PRO A 38 4.84 5.78 -12.63
N LYS A 39 4.46 6.10 -11.38
CA LYS A 39 5.04 5.50 -10.17
C LYS A 39 4.09 4.43 -9.66
N THR A 40 4.61 3.24 -9.38
CA THR A 40 3.85 2.13 -8.78
C THR A 40 4.46 1.79 -7.42
N LEU A 41 3.61 1.72 -6.40
CA LEU A 41 3.94 1.21 -5.09
C LEU A 41 3.45 -0.23 -4.97
N TYR A 42 4.22 -1.09 -4.32
CA TYR A 42 3.81 -2.47 -4.05
C TYR A 42 3.58 -2.66 -2.56
N PHE A 43 2.44 -3.22 -2.19
CA PHE A 43 2.09 -3.56 -0.82
C PHE A 43 1.98 -5.08 -0.69
N LEU A 44 2.47 -5.62 0.43
CA LEU A 44 2.09 -6.97 0.84
C LEU A 44 0.77 -6.87 1.62
N VAL A 45 -0.22 -7.62 1.19
CA VAL A 45 -1.56 -7.67 1.80
C VAL A 45 -1.94 -9.11 2.07
N ASP A 46 -2.79 -9.34 3.06
CA ASP A 46 -3.48 -10.61 3.18
C ASP A 46 -4.73 -10.61 2.28
N ALA A 47 -5.17 -11.79 1.84
CA ALA A 47 -6.40 -11.93 1.04
C ALA A 47 -7.67 -11.37 1.73
N LYS A 48 -7.62 -11.15 3.05
CA LYS A 48 -8.72 -10.59 3.86
C LYS A 48 -8.54 -9.11 4.20
N SER A 49 -7.43 -8.49 3.80
CA SER A 49 -7.16 -7.08 4.07
C SER A 49 -8.26 -6.19 3.48
N ARG A 50 -8.71 -5.21 4.25
CA ARG A 50 -9.73 -4.27 3.78
C ARG A 50 -9.09 -3.17 2.93
N VAL A 51 -9.81 -2.68 1.91
CA VAL A 51 -9.36 -1.55 1.08
C VAL A 51 -9.01 -0.32 1.92
N ARG A 52 -9.74 -0.09 3.03
CA ARG A 52 -9.44 0.99 3.98
C ARG A 52 -8.05 0.86 4.61
N GLU A 53 -7.57 -0.36 4.91
CA GLU A 53 -6.22 -0.57 5.45
C GLU A 53 -5.16 -0.19 4.42
N VAL A 54 -5.36 -0.57 3.16
CA VAL A 54 -4.49 -0.19 2.04
C VAL A 54 -4.46 1.33 1.88
N TYR A 55 -5.62 1.97 1.92
CA TYR A 55 -5.73 3.43 1.85
C TYR A 55 -4.99 4.12 3.00
N THR A 56 -5.20 3.66 4.24
CA THR A 56 -4.51 4.21 5.41
C THR A 56 -2.99 4.07 5.29
N GLN A 57 -2.48 2.90 4.90
CA GLN A 57 -1.03 2.73 4.68
C GLN A 57 -0.50 3.61 3.54
N THR A 58 -1.30 3.82 2.50
CA THR A 58 -0.95 4.71 1.38
C THR A 58 -0.85 6.17 1.84
N CYS A 59 -1.83 6.65 2.62
CA CYS A 59 -1.80 8.00 3.19
C CYS A 59 -0.60 8.20 4.10
N LEU A 60 -0.31 7.24 4.99
CA LEU A 60 0.85 7.29 5.87
C LEU A 60 2.16 7.38 5.06
N HIS A 61 2.31 6.56 4.02
CA HIS A 61 3.49 6.60 3.17
C HIS A 61 3.67 7.98 2.52
N PHE A 62 2.62 8.55 1.95
CA PHE A 62 2.73 9.87 1.31
C PHE A 62 2.93 11.01 2.30
N ALA A 63 2.33 10.94 3.49
CA ALA A 63 2.60 11.88 4.57
C ALA A 63 4.09 11.87 4.95
N THR A 64 4.75 10.70 5.01
CA THR A 64 6.21 10.63 5.25
C THR A 64 7.05 11.22 4.12
N GLN A 65 6.51 11.31 2.90
CA GLN A 65 7.14 11.97 1.77
C GLN A 65 6.79 13.48 1.68
N GLY A 66 6.10 14.02 2.68
CA GLY A 66 5.74 15.43 2.75
C GLY A 66 4.47 15.81 1.96
N MET A 67 3.68 14.83 1.53
CA MET A 67 2.38 15.10 0.91
C MET A 67 1.40 15.60 1.98
N LEU A 68 0.76 16.74 1.69
CA LEU A 68 -0.31 17.31 2.50
C LEU A 68 -1.66 16.80 2.00
N ASP A 69 -2.69 16.90 2.85
CA ASP A 69 -4.09 16.63 2.50
C ASP A 69 -4.32 15.25 1.87
N THR A 70 -3.70 14.21 2.42
CA THR A 70 -3.82 12.84 1.91
C THR A 70 -5.26 12.32 1.89
N GLU A 71 -6.18 12.92 2.65
CA GLU A 71 -7.61 12.64 2.59
C GLU A 71 -8.30 13.03 1.26
N LEU A 72 -7.67 13.88 0.42
CA LEU A 72 -8.28 14.38 -0.80
C LEU A 72 -8.23 13.39 -1.98
N PHE A 73 -7.38 12.37 -1.90
CA PHE A 73 -7.34 11.32 -2.92
C PHE A 73 -8.11 10.07 -2.49
N GLY A 74 -8.53 9.28 -3.47
CA GLY A 74 -9.18 7.99 -3.26
C GLY A 74 -8.44 6.85 -3.97
N LEU A 75 -8.86 5.62 -3.69
CA LEU A 75 -8.40 4.43 -4.43
C LEU A 75 -9.46 4.04 -5.46
N ALA A 76 -9.00 3.67 -6.65
CA ALA A 76 -9.82 3.08 -7.69
C ALA A 76 -9.30 1.68 -8.02
N VAL A 77 -10.22 0.76 -8.36
CA VAL A 77 -9.87 -0.56 -8.88
C VAL A 77 -9.75 -0.44 -10.38
N LEU A 78 -8.59 -0.82 -10.92
CA LEU A 78 -8.39 -0.98 -12.36
C LEU A 78 -8.84 -2.40 -12.72
N ILE A 79 -9.83 -2.49 -13.61
CA ILE A 79 -10.39 -3.74 -14.14
C ILE A 79 -9.99 -3.86 -15.61
#